data_AF-A0AAD6KHW8-F1
#
_entry.id   AF-A0AAD6KHW8-F1
#
_cell.length_a   1.000
_cell.length_b   1.000
_cell.length_c   1.000
_cell.angle_alpha   90.00
_cell.angle_beta   90.00
_cell.angle_gamma   90.00
#
_symmetry.space_group_name_H-M   'P 1'
#
loop_
_entity.id
_entity.type
_entity.pdbx_description
1 polymer ?
#
loop_
_entity_poly.entity_id
_entity_poly.type
_entity_poly.pdbx_seq_one_letter_code
_entity_poly.pdbx_strand_id
1 'polypeptide(L)'
;MESGRALFCKSCKTFMPGAYFSCCQCFFKVDVKSTYEICCDCYGGKKFTHHDGATFCDNYTLLRQSRSAIQEAPSKKRSKVLQFLKMGVQIVGITTGIGGITDTSSTSNCSIM
;
A
#
# COMPACT_ATOMS: atom_id res chain seq x y z
N MET A 1 8.17 -4.14 20.93
CA MET A 1 7.01 -4.47 20.07
C MET A 1 7.21 -3.76 18.74
N GLU A 2 7.90 -4.39 17.79
CA GLU A 2 8.00 -3.86 16.43
C GLU A 2 6.79 -4.36 15.65
N SER A 3 6.00 -3.44 15.08
CA SER A 3 4.72 -3.80 14.48
C SER A 3 4.80 -4.57 13.16
N GLY A 4 6.00 -4.96 12.70
CA GLY A 4 6.20 -5.63 11.39
C GLY A 4 5.88 -4.75 10.17
N ARG A 5 5.55 -3.46 10.40
CA ARG A 5 5.16 -2.49 9.35
C ARG A 5 6.33 -1.63 8.86
N ALA A 6 7.57 -2.03 9.11
CA ALA A 6 8.72 -1.24 8.74
C ALA A 6 8.88 -1.24 7.21
N LEU A 7 8.69 -0.08 6.58
CA LEU A 7 8.88 0.12 5.15
C LEU A 7 10.27 0.69 4.88
N PHE A 8 10.96 0.11 3.90
CA PHE A 8 12.29 0.55 3.47
C PHE A 8 12.25 0.94 2.00
N CYS A 9 12.91 2.05 1.67
CA CYS A 9 13.02 2.52 0.30
C CYS A 9 13.64 1.43 -0.59
N LYS A 10 12.96 1.04 -1.68
CA LYS A 10 13.48 0.01 -2.59
C LYS A 10 14.77 0.42 -3.29
N SER A 11 15.04 1.72 -3.41
CA SER A 11 16.26 2.27 -3.99
C SER A 11 17.41 2.36 -2.98
N CYS A 12 17.32 3.25 -1.98
CA CYS A 12 18.43 3.52 -1.04
C CYS A 12 18.41 2.68 0.24
N LYS A 13 17.41 1.82 0.44
CA LYS A 13 17.22 0.96 1.63
C LYS A 13 17.05 1.71 2.96
N THR A 14 16.89 3.03 2.93
CA THR A 14 16.60 3.82 4.13
C THR A 14 15.20 3.52 4.66
N PHE A 15 15.08 3.45 5.98
CA PHE A 15 13.80 3.31 6.68
C PHE A 15 12.90 4.52 6.40
N MET A 16 11.61 4.26 6.13
CA MET A 16 10.62 5.28 5.80
C MET A 16 9.60 5.39 6.94
N PRO A 17 9.81 6.30 7.91
CA PRO A 17 8.92 6.42 9.07
C PRO A 17 7.61 7.16 8.76
N GLY A 18 7.48 7.78 7.59
CA GLY A 18 6.38 8.68 7.25
C GLY A 18 5.95 8.55 5.80
N ALA A 19 5.67 9.68 5.16
CA ALA A 19 5.24 9.70 3.75
C ALA A 19 6.28 9.04 2.83
N TYR A 20 5.76 8.32 1.83
CA TYR A 20 6.54 7.66 0.80
C TYR A 20 5.77 7.69 -0.51
N PHE A 21 6.48 7.41 -1.60
CA PHE A 21 5.89 7.31 -2.93
C PHE A 21 5.87 5.85 -3.36
N SER A 22 4.75 5.42 -3.94
CA SER A 22 4.62 4.08 -4.53
C SER A 22 4.33 4.18 -6.02
N CYS A 23 4.88 3.25 -6.79
CA CYS A 23 4.50 3.05 -8.18
C CYS A 23 3.02 2.65 -8.24
N CYS A 24 2.17 3.49 -8.84
CA CYS A 24 0.72 3.30 -8.85
C CYS A 24 0.38 2.03 -9.67
N GLN A 25 1.13 1.74 -10.75
CA GLN A 25 0.95 0.51 -11.53
C GLN A 25 1.27 -0.75 -10.75
N CYS A 26 2.33 -0.75 -9.94
CA CYS A 26 2.66 -1.90 -9.10
C CYS A 26 1.72 -2.06 -7.91
N PHE A 27 1.23 -0.96 -7.34
CA PHE A 27 0.31 -0.98 -6.21
C PHE A 27 -1.01 -1.71 -6.53
N PHE A 28 -1.51 -1.58 -7.76
CA PHE A 28 -2.73 -2.26 -8.19
C PHE A 28 -2.49 -3.63 -8.85
N LYS A 29 -1.27 -4.19 -8.81
CA LYS A 29 -1.07 -5.57 -9.29
C LYS A 29 -1.63 -6.57 -8.28
N VAL A 30 -2.10 -7.71 -8.80
CA VAL A 30 -2.64 -8.82 -7.98
C VAL A 30 -1.54 -9.47 -7.12
N ASP A 31 -0.28 -9.41 -7.56
CA ASP A 31 0.86 -9.91 -6.80
C ASP A 31 1.38 -8.85 -5.81
N VAL A 32 1.07 -9.06 -4.54
CA VAL A 32 1.39 -8.17 -3.41
C VAL A 32 2.89 -7.99 -3.16
N LYS A 33 3.72 -8.91 -3.67
CA LYS A 33 5.18 -8.80 -3.55
C LYS A 33 5.80 -7.80 -4.52
N SER A 34 4.99 -7.27 -5.45
CA SER A 34 5.46 -6.47 -6.57
C SER A 34 5.41 -4.95 -6.33
N THR A 35 5.00 -4.49 -5.15
CA THR A 35 4.98 -3.06 -4.83
C THR A 35 6.40 -2.46 -4.86
N TYR A 36 6.45 -1.18 -5.23
CA TYR A 36 7.70 -0.46 -5.36
C TYR A 36 7.58 0.91 -4.70
N GLU A 37 8.01 0.97 -3.45
CA GLU A 37 8.00 2.15 -2.60
C GLU A 37 9.39 2.80 -2.50
N ILE A 38 9.44 4.12 -2.57
CA ILE A 38 10.65 4.91 -2.44
C ILE A 38 10.44 6.10 -1.50
N CYS A 39 11.52 6.53 -0.85
CA CYS A 39 11.48 7.69 0.04
C CYS A 39 11.38 9.00 -0.75
N CYS A 40 11.03 10.08 -0.07
CA CYS A 40 10.94 11.43 -0.64
C CYS A 40 12.24 11.85 -1.34
N ASP A 41 13.40 11.54 -0.76
CA ASP A 41 14.70 11.92 -1.34
C ASP A 41 14.99 11.19 -2.65
N CYS A 42 14.66 9.89 -2.72
CA CYS A 42 14.81 9.12 -3.94
C CYS A 42 13.84 9.59 -5.01
N TYR A 43 12.59 9.91 -4.65
CA TYR A 43 11.62 10.44 -5.60
C TYR A 43 12.03 11.83 -6.12
N GLY A 44 12.24 12.80 -5.23
CA GLY A 44 12.60 14.17 -5.60
C GLY A 44 13.94 14.28 -6.31
N GLY A 45 14.91 13.45 -5.92
CA GLY A 45 16.21 13.38 -6.57
C GLY A 45 16.27 12.47 -7.80
N LYS A 46 15.16 11.83 -8.20
CA LYS A 46 15.10 10.83 -9.28
C LYS A 46 16.14 9.71 -9.14
N LYS A 47 16.44 9.32 -7.90
CA LYS A 47 17.45 8.31 -7.54
C LYS A 47 16.80 6.92 -7.45
N PHE A 48 16.26 6.43 -8.55
CA PHE A 48 15.68 5.09 -8.65
C PHE A 48 15.68 4.62 -10.09
N THR A 49 15.82 3.31 -10.29
CA THR A 49 15.62 2.66 -11.59
C THR A 49 14.42 1.72 -11.44
N HIS A 50 13.37 2.01 -12.21
CA HIS A 50 12.16 1.21 -12.26
C HIS A 50 11.74 1.04 -13.73
N HIS A 51 10.59 0.41 -13.99
CA HIS A 51 10.11 0.25 -15.36
C HIS A 51 9.74 1.61 -16.00
N ASP A 52 9.81 1.67 -17.32
CA ASP A 52 9.43 2.87 -18.07
C ASP A 52 7.95 3.22 -17.88
N GLY A 53 7.64 4.52 -17.90
CA GLY A 53 6.28 5.03 -17.72
C GLY A 53 5.72 4.86 -16.30
N ALA A 54 6.53 4.47 -15.32
CA ALA A 54 6.10 4.38 -13.93
C ALA A 54 5.60 5.73 -13.42
N THR A 55 4.37 5.73 -12.90
CA THR A 55 3.80 6.89 -12.21
C THR A 55 3.90 6.63 -10.73
N PHE A 56 4.37 7.63 -9.99
CA PHE A 56 4.50 7.55 -8.55
C PHE A 56 3.49 8.46 -7.87
N CYS A 57 2.78 7.90 -6.91
CA CYS A 57 1.77 8.56 -6.12
C CYS A 57 2.23 8.52 -4.66
N ASP A 58 2.03 9.58 -3.89
CA ASP A 58 2.24 9.49 -2.44
C ASP A 58 1.22 8.52 -1.82
N ASN A 59 1.56 7.98 -0.65
CA ASN A 59 0.75 6.98 0.04
C ASN A 59 -0.66 7.47 0.40
N TYR A 60 -0.87 8.77 0.67
CA TYR A 60 -2.21 9.30 0.94
C TYR A 60 -3.05 9.39 -0.33
N THR A 61 -2.46 9.84 -1.45
CA THR A 61 -3.13 9.88 -2.76
C THR A 61 -3.62 8.50 -3.17
N LEU A 62 -2.81 7.44 -3.01
CA LEU A 62 -3.22 6.07 -3.32
C LEU A 62 -4.37 5.58 -2.43
N LEU A 63 -4.31 5.86 -1.13
CA LEU A 63 -5.39 5.50 -0.20
C LEU A 63 -6.69 6.24 -0.55
N ARG A 64 -6.59 7.51 -0.96
CA ARG A 64 -7.74 8.30 -1.37
C ARG A 64 -8.36 7.78 -2.67
N GLN A 65 -7.54 7.48 -3.69
CA GLN A 65 -8.00 6.86 -4.94
C GLN A 65 -8.69 5.51 -4.68
N SER A 66 -8.08 4.68 -3.82
CA SER A 66 -8.64 3.40 -3.41
C SER A 66 -10.01 3.56 -2.74
N ARG A 67 -10.16 4.56 -1.85
CA ARG A 67 -11.43 4.88 -1.21
C ARG A 67 -12.49 5.32 -2.23
N SER A 68 -12.13 6.22 -3.15
CA SER A 68 -13.03 6.70 -4.20
C SER A 68 -13.52 5.54 -5.08
N ALA A 69 -12.62 4.65 -5.50
CA ALA A 69 -12.99 3.48 -6.31
C ALA A 69 -14.00 2.55 -5.62
N ILE A 70 -13.89 2.38 -4.30
CA ILE A 70 -14.87 1.60 -3.52
C ILE A 70 -16.22 2.31 -3.47
N GLN A 71 -16.23 3.64 -3.30
CA GLN A 71 -17.46 4.42 -3.21
C GLN A 71 -18.22 4.45 -4.54
N GLU A 72 -17.51 4.63 -5.65
CA GLU A 72 -18.05 4.67 -7.01
C GLU A 72 -18.52 3.29 -7.51
N ALA A 73 -17.97 2.20 -6.96
CA ALA A 73 -18.40 0.86 -7.33
C ALA A 73 -19.86 0.58 -6.92
N PRO A 74 -20.67 -0.04 -7.79
CA PRO A 74 -22.00 -0.52 -7.43
C PRO A 74 -21.93 -1.45 -6.22
N SER A 75 -22.93 -1.41 -5.33
CA SER A 75 -22.95 -2.17 -4.07
C SER A 75 -22.58 -3.65 -4.23
N LYS A 76 -23.10 -4.31 -5.28
CA LYS A 76 -22.82 -5.71 -5.63
C LYS A 76 -21.34 -6.00 -6.00
N LYS A 77 -20.57 -4.98 -6.40
CA LYS A 77 -19.17 -5.09 -6.83
C LYS A 77 -18.18 -4.56 -5.77
N ARG A 78 -18.63 -3.81 -4.76
CA ARG A 78 -17.76 -3.21 -3.72
C ARG A 78 -16.88 -4.22 -3.01
N SER A 79 -17.41 -5.40 -2.67
CA SER A 79 -16.63 -6.47 -2.02
C SER A 79 -15.45 -6.92 -2.87
N LYS A 80 -15.64 -7.07 -4.18
CA LYS A 80 -14.57 -7.43 -5.13
C LYS A 80 -13.50 -6.34 -5.24
N VAL A 81 -13.92 -5.08 -5.30
CA VAL A 81 -13.01 -3.92 -5.34
C VAL A 81 -12.21 -3.82 -4.04
N LEU A 82 -12.87 -3.99 -2.90
CA LEU A 82 -12.20 -4.02 -1.60
C LEU A 82 -11.21 -5.18 -1.50
N GLN A 83 -11.55 -6.37 -1.99
CA GLN A 83 -10.66 -7.52 -2.00
C GLN A 83 -9.41 -7.25 -2.84
N PHE A 84 -9.57 -6.69 -4.04
CA PHE A 84 -8.47 -6.30 -4.92
C PHE A 84 -7.54 -5.27 -4.27
N LEU A 85 -8.11 -4.24 -3.64
CA LEU A 85 -7.34 -3.20 -2.94
C LEU A 85 -6.67 -3.73 -1.67
N LYS A 86 -7.34 -4.61 -0.92
CA LYS A 86 -6.74 -5.27 0.25
C LYS A 86 -5.49 -6.06 -0.14
N MET A 87 -5.47 -6.70 -1.32
CA MET A 87 -4.25 -7.36 -1.81
C MET A 87 -3.11 -6.36 -1.97
N GLY A 88 -3.29 -5.24 -2.66
CA GLY A 88 -2.24 -4.22 -2.82
C GLY A 88 -1.73 -3.59 -1.51
N VAL A 89 -2.53 -3.65 -0.44
CA VAL A 89 -2.20 -3.11 0.89
C VAL A 89 -1.68 -4.19 1.86
N GLN A 90 -1.64 -5.47 1.49
CA GLN A 90 -0.99 -6.50 2.31
C GLN A 90 0.53 -6.25 2.37
N ILE A 91 0.93 -5.35 3.26
CA ILE A 91 2.24 -5.39 3.90
C ILE A 91 2.20 -6.65 4.75
N VAL A 92 2.44 -7.80 4.12
CA VAL A 92 2.61 -9.07 4.81
C VAL A 92 3.80 -8.87 5.72
N GLY A 93 3.54 -8.71 7.01
CA GLY A 93 4.55 -8.94 8.04
C GLY A 93 5.13 -10.31 7.73
N ILE A 94 6.38 -10.34 7.30
CA ILE A 94 7.09 -11.58 7.05
C ILE A 94 7.35 -12.19 8.42
N THR A 95 6.37 -12.91 8.95
CA THR A 95 6.61 -13.98 9.91
C THR A 95 6.56 -15.25 9.11
N THR A 96 7.73 -15.79 8.81
CA THR A 96 7.94 -17.20 8.47
C THR A 96 7.05 -18.06 9.37
N GLY A 97 6.00 -18.68 8.81
CA GLY A 97 5.06 -19.48 9.57
C GLY A 97 3.78 -19.77 8.80
N ILE A 98 3.72 -20.96 8.24
CA ILE A 98 2.54 -21.64 7.70
C ILE A 98 1.33 -21.48 8.65
N GLY A 99 0.21 -20.93 8.14
CA GLY A 99 -1.13 -21.05 8.73
C GLY A 99 -1.70 -19.78 9.39
N GLY A 100 -2.84 -19.31 8.89
CA GLY A 100 -3.71 -18.39 9.64
C GLY A 100 -4.41 -17.32 8.81
N ILE A 101 -5.56 -17.66 8.25
CA ILE A 101 -6.63 -16.70 7.92
C ILE A 101 -7.05 -16.00 9.22
N THR A 102 -6.99 -14.67 9.31
CA THR A 102 -7.75 -13.94 10.34
C THR A 102 -8.43 -12.73 9.73
N ASP A 103 -9.76 -12.79 9.76
CA ASP A 103 -10.67 -11.67 9.55
C ASP A 103 -10.39 -10.58 10.60
N THR A 104 -10.24 -9.34 10.14
CA THR A 104 -10.27 -8.17 11.02
C THR A 104 -11.51 -7.36 10.70
N SER A 105 -12.57 -7.62 11.46
CA SER A 105 -13.69 -6.71 11.67
C SER A 105 -13.20 -5.51 12.48
N SER A 106 -13.09 -4.35 11.85
CA SER A 106 -12.85 -3.09 12.57
C SER A 106 -14.17 -2.33 12.69
N THR A 107 -14.77 -2.37 13.88
CA THR A 107 -15.82 -1.43 14.28
C THR A 107 -15.17 -0.06 14.52
N SER A 108 -15.51 0.91 13.66
CA SER A 108 -15.08 2.30 13.82
C SER A 108 -16.02 2.99 14.81
N ASN A 109 -15.51 3.29 16.01
CA ASN A 109 -16.05 4.35 16.85
C ASN A 109 -15.06 5.51 16.81
N CYS A 110 -15.39 6.56 16.06
CA CYS A 110 -14.64 7.81 16.07
C CYS A 110 -15.34 8.82 16.98
N SER A 111 -14.75 9.09 18.14
CA SER A 111 -14.97 10.34 18.88
C SER A 111 -13.73 11.19 18.69
N ILE A 112 -13.86 12.32 17.99
CA ILE A 112 -12.84 13.37 17.92
C ILE A 112 -13.21 14.40 18.99
N MET A 113 -12.27 14.69 19.90
CA MET A 113 -12.30 15.90 20.75
C MET A 113 -12.00 17.14 19.91
#